data_AF-A0A2Z4Y536-F1
#
_entry.id   AF-A0A2Z4Y536-F1
#
_cell.length_a   1.000
_cell.length_b   1.000
_cell.length_c   1.000
_cell.angle_alpha   90.00
_cell.angle_beta   90.00
_cell.angle_gamma   90.00
#
_symmetry.space_group_name_H-M   'P 1'
#
loop_
_entity.id
_entity.type
_entity.pdbx_description
1 polymer ?
#
loop_
_entity_poly.entity_id
_entity_poly.type
_entity_poly.pdbx_seq_one_letter_code
_entity_poly.pdbx_strand_id
1 'polypeptide(L)'
;MEYLIGIYAVLLTCAYLLRIPLKELIQRNLVLVLVFVVPLSLPAIFVAIAGGTPLDSWGIFSVHGIQSFLIISTRALCAISLVQLLIATMGVPEILRGLLQLRVPASVVSLFSTMWSYLHVIGREAHSMASSLRARTISPTGIRRAYAILGVQGSVLLQNCVHAAEATHRAMLARGFNGSYGILPKSQPVGARDVVAIVGAIMLGFLGYL
;
A
#
# COMPACT_ATOMS: atom_id res chain seq x y z
N MET A 1 -16.86 -19.02 -5.30
CA MET A 1 -15.44 -19.37 -5.61
C MET A 1 -15.08 -18.97 -7.03
N GLU A 2 -15.87 -19.39 -8.01
CA GLU A 2 -15.64 -19.17 -9.44
C GLU A 2 -15.46 -17.69 -9.82
N TYR A 3 -16.24 -16.83 -9.20
CA TYR A 3 -16.16 -15.38 -9.34
C TYR A 3 -14.83 -14.76 -8.93
N LEU A 4 -14.22 -15.24 -7.84
CA LEU A 4 -12.92 -14.74 -7.40
C LEU A 4 -11.79 -15.20 -8.32
N ILE A 5 -11.92 -16.40 -8.87
CA ILE A 5 -10.97 -16.96 -9.84
C ILE A 5 -11.05 -16.15 -11.14
N GLY A 6 -12.25 -15.78 -11.58
CA GLY A 6 -12.49 -14.89 -12.71
C GLY A 6 -11.81 -13.53 -12.53
N ILE A 7 -12.04 -12.86 -11.39
CA ILE A 7 -11.42 -11.55 -11.11
C ILE A 7 -9.89 -11.66 -11.05
N TYR A 8 -9.35 -12.73 -10.48
CA TYR A 8 -7.90 -12.94 -10.42
C TYR A 8 -7.27 -13.19 -11.80
N ALA A 9 -7.94 -13.97 -12.67
CA ALA A 9 -7.51 -14.20 -14.04
C ALA A 9 -7.50 -12.90 -14.88
N VAL A 10 -8.44 -12.00 -14.63
CA VAL A 10 -8.52 -10.67 -15.26
C VAL A 10 -7.41 -9.75 -14.76
N LEU A 11 -7.12 -9.77 -13.46
CA LEU A 11 -5.98 -9.03 -12.91
C LEU A 11 -4.65 -9.51 -13.49
N LEU A 12 -4.50 -10.82 -13.69
CA LEU A 12 -3.33 -11.41 -14.34
C LEU A 12 -3.19 -11.01 -15.81
N THR A 13 -4.28 -10.99 -16.57
CA THR A 13 -4.27 -10.55 -17.97
C THR A 13 -4.01 -9.05 -18.10
N CYS A 14 -4.57 -8.21 -17.21
CA CYS A 14 -4.22 -6.80 -17.10
C CYS A 14 -2.72 -6.61 -16.74
N ALA A 15 -2.20 -7.35 -15.77
CA ALA A 15 -0.79 -7.29 -15.40
C ALA A 15 0.14 -7.69 -16.56
N TYR A 16 -0.26 -8.69 -17.36
CA TYR A 16 0.44 -9.11 -18.57
C TYR A 16 0.41 -8.02 -19.66
N LEU A 17 -0.75 -7.41 -19.91
CA LEU A 17 -0.92 -6.30 -20.85
C LEU A 17 -0.11 -5.05 -20.48
N LEU A 18 0.14 -4.85 -19.19
CA LEU A 18 0.93 -3.74 -18.66
C LEU A 18 2.45 -4.02 -18.62
N ARG A 19 2.90 -5.20 -19.08
CA ARG A 19 4.33 -5.62 -19.09
C ARG A 19 5.02 -5.48 -17.73
N ILE A 20 4.28 -5.64 -16.64
CA ILE A 20 4.86 -5.66 -15.30
C ILE A 20 5.59 -7.01 -15.12
N PRO A 21 6.80 -7.06 -14.53
CA PRO A 21 7.50 -8.32 -14.29
C PRO A 21 6.67 -9.21 -13.36
N LEU A 22 5.93 -10.14 -13.95
CA LEU A 22 5.00 -11.05 -13.26
C LEU A 22 5.69 -11.82 -12.12
N LYS A 23 6.99 -12.10 -12.28
CA LYS A 23 7.80 -12.79 -11.28
C LYS A 23 7.89 -12.03 -9.96
N GLU A 24 8.11 -10.71 -9.99
CA GLU A 24 8.17 -9.90 -8.77
C GLU A 24 6.79 -9.71 -8.14
N LEU A 25 5.75 -9.61 -8.96
CA LEU A 25 4.37 -9.47 -8.48
C LEU A 25 3.92 -10.73 -7.74
N ILE A 26 4.14 -11.91 -8.34
CA ILE A 26 3.81 -13.21 -7.74
C ILE A 26 4.63 -13.43 -6.48
N GLN A 27 5.93 -13.15 -6.49
CA GLN A 27 6.79 -13.38 -5.32
C GLN A 27 6.39 -12.47 -4.14
N ARG A 28 6.10 -11.19 -4.36
CA ARG A 28 5.66 -10.28 -3.30
C ARG A 28 4.27 -10.65 -2.78
N ASN A 29 3.34 -10.98 -3.66
CA ASN A 29 1.98 -11.35 -3.27
C ASN A 29 1.97 -12.66 -2.46
N LEU A 30 2.75 -13.66 -2.90
CA LEU A 30 2.84 -14.95 -2.23
C LEU A 30 3.48 -14.82 -0.83
N VAL A 31 4.53 -14.00 -0.68
CA VAL A 31 5.13 -13.74 0.63
C VAL A 31 4.12 -13.05 1.57
N LEU A 32 3.38 -12.05 1.09
CA LEU A 32 2.42 -11.31 1.94
C LEU A 32 1.26 -12.21 2.36
N VAL A 33 0.69 -12.98 1.42
CA VAL A 33 -0.41 -13.90 1.71
C VAL A 33 0.05 -15.03 2.65
N LEU A 34 1.23 -15.58 2.44
CA LEU A 34 1.75 -16.66 3.29
C LEU A 34 2.11 -16.20 4.70
N VAL A 35 2.63 -14.98 4.86
CA VAL A 35 3.04 -14.44 6.18
C VAL A 35 1.87 -13.85 6.96
N PHE A 36 0.92 -13.17 6.29
CA PHE A 36 -0.18 -12.47 6.99
C PHE A 36 -1.52 -13.17 6.86
N VAL A 37 -1.90 -13.58 5.65
CA VAL A 37 -3.27 -14.05 5.39
C VAL A 37 -3.45 -15.49 5.85
N VAL A 38 -2.48 -16.36 5.60
CA VAL A 38 -2.53 -17.77 6.01
C VAL A 38 -2.63 -17.88 7.55
N PRO A 39 -1.74 -17.28 8.37
CA PRO A 39 -1.85 -17.41 9.82
C PRO A 39 -3.13 -16.82 10.39
N LEU A 40 -3.64 -15.73 9.80
CA LEU A 40 -4.87 -15.08 10.23
C LEU A 40 -6.12 -15.90 9.87
N SER A 41 -6.08 -16.68 8.79
CA SER A 41 -7.22 -17.48 8.31
C SER A 41 -7.17 -18.94 8.75
N LEU A 42 -6.04 -19.43 9.30
CA LEU A 42 -5.94 -20.77 9.90
C LEU A 42 -7.02 -21.05 10.96
N PRO A 43 -7.37 -20.11 11.88
CA PRO A 43 -8.45 -20.34 12.84
C PRO A 43 -9.81 -20.59 12.19
N ALA A 44 -10.06 -20.07 10.98
CA ALA A 44 -11.33 -20.27 10.27
C ALA A 44 -11.54 -21.71 9.80
N ILE A 45 -10.48 -22.52 9.75
CA ILE A 45 -10.54 -23.93 9.34
C ILE A 45 -11.08 -24.81 10.48
N PHE A 46 -10.88 -24.39 11.74
CA PHE A 46 -11.26 -25.18 12.91
C PHE A 46 -12.78 -25.14 13.15
N VAL A 47 -13.37 -26.33 13.32
CA VAL A 47 -14.81 -26.54 13.61
C VAL A 47 -15.27 -25.76 14.85
N ALA A 48 -14.39 -25.58 15.84
CA ALA A 48 -14.67 -24.87 17.09
C ALA A 48 -15.08 -23.39 16.89
N ILE A 49 -14.71 -22.79 15.74
CA ILE A 49 -14.97 -21.37 15.45
C ILE A 49 -15.98 -21.22 14.30
N ALA A 50 -15.92 -22.10 13.30
CA ALA A 50 -16.71 -21.95 12.08
C ALA A 50 -18.16 -22.47 12.19
N GLY A 51 -18.46 -23.40 13.11
CA GLY A 51 -19.79 -23.99 13.27
C GLY A 51 -20.31 -24.67 12.00
N GLY A 52 -20.17 -25.99 11.87
CA GLY A 52 -20.62 -26.69 10.67
C GLY A 52 -20.45 -28.20 10.74
N THR A 53 -20.93 -28.91 9.71
CA THR A 53 -20.81 -30.37 9.62
C THR A 53 -19.34 -30.79 9.52
N PRO A 54 -18.84 -31.65 10.43
CA PRO A 54 -17.47 -32.13 10.40
C PRO A 54 -17.25 -32.99 9.14
N LEU A 55 -16.13 -32.76 8.44
CA LEU A 55 -15.77 -33.54 7.25
C LEU A 55 -15.01 -34.82 7.60
N ASP A 56 -14.45 -34.90 8.81
CA ASP A 56 -13.56 -35.98 9.22
C ASP A 56 -13.99 -36.55 10.58
N SER A 57 -13.66 -37.83 10.83
CA SER A 57 -14.08 -38.58 12.03
C SER A 57 -13.53 -38.01 13.36
N TRP A 58 -12.54 -37.13 13.28
CA TRP A 58 -11.91 -36.45 14.41
C TRP A 58 -12.56 -35.09 14.74
N GLY A 59 -13.51 -34.60 13.91
CA GLY A 59 -14.26 -33.37 14.20
C GLY A 59 -13.46 -32.06 14.15
N ILE A 60 -12.28 -32.07 13.52
CA ILE A 60 -11.35 -30.93 13.54
C ILE A 60 -11.56 -30.00 12.33
N PHE A 61 -11.87 -30.55 11.16
CA PHE A 61 -12.00 -29.81 9.89
C PHE A 61 -13.46 -29.67 9.46
N SER A 62 -13.88 -28.42 9.22
CA SER A 62 -15.21 -28.10 8.67
C SER A 62 -15.12 -27.83 7.18
N VAL A 63 -16.08 -28.36 6.39
CA VAL A 63 -16.23 -28.01 4.96
C VAL A 63 -16.39 -26.50 4.79
N HIS A 64 -17.19 -25.87 5.66
CA HIS A 64 -17.41 -24.43 5.67
C HIS A 64 -16.13 -23.66 6.05
N GLY A 65 -15.29 -24.23 6.91
CA GLY A 65 -14.02 -23.63 7.30
C GLY A 65 -12.98 -23.60 6.17
N ILE A 66 -12.86 -24.71 5.43
CA ILE A 66 -11.98 -24.81 4.26
C ILE A 66 -12.46 -23.88 3.13
N GLN A 67 -13.78 -23.84 2.88
CA GLN A 67 -14.35 -22.91 1.91
C GLN A 67 -14.10 -21.45 2.30
N SER A 68 -14.30 -21.09 3.57
CA SER A 68 -14.07 -19.74 4.06
C SER A 68 -12.59 -19.34 3.96
N PHE A 69 -11.67 -20.24 4.33
CA PHE A 69 -10.23 -20.06 4.18
C PHE A 69 -9.85 -19.76 2.74
N LEU A 70 -10.38 -20.53 1.79
CA LEU A 70 -10.03 -20.40 0.38
C LEU A 70 -10.66 -19.14 -0.24
N ILE A 71 -11.85 -18.71 0.19
CA ILE A 71 -12.44 -17.40 -0.18
C ILE A 71 -11.59 -16.24 0.34
N ILE A 72 -11.20 -16.27 1.62
CA ILE A 72 -10.43 -15.18 2.24
C ILE A 72 -9.06 -15.07 1.58
N SER A 73 -8.39 -16.20 1.35
CA SER A 73 -7.07 -16.25 0.71
C SER A 73 -7.10 -15.71 -0.72
N THR A 74 -8.07 -16.14 -1.53
CA THR A 74 -8.24 -15.65 -2.90
C THR A 74 -8.64 -14.17 -2.94
N ARG A 75 -9.47 -13.70 -1.99
CA ARG A 75 -9.86 -12.29 -1.89
C ARG A 75 -8.67 -11.41 -1.58
N ALA A 76 -7.81 -11.85 -0.66
CA ALA A 76 -6.60 -11.13 -0.30
C ALA A 76 -5.62 -11.07 -1.49
N LEU A 77 -5.37 -12.21 -2.17
CA LEU A 77 -4.54 -12.26 -3.37
C LEU A 77 -5.01 -11.27 -4.45
N CYS A 78 -6.33 -11.21 -4.65
CA CYS A 78 -6.97 -10.30 -5.60
C CYS A 78 -6.77 -8.82 -5.19
N ALA A 79 -7.06 -8.48 -3.94
CA ALA A 79 -6.93 -7.11 -3.43
C ALA A 79 -5.48 -6.60 -3.49
N ILE A 80 -4.52 -7.42 -3.08
CA ILE A 80 -3.09 -7.06 -3.11
C ILE A 80 -2.61 -6.86 -4.55
N SER A 81 -3.02 -7.75 -5.47
CA SER A 81 -2.66 -7.62 -6.89
C SER A 81 -3.20 -6.34 -7.50
N LEU A 82 -4.45 -5.97 -7.17
CA LEU A 82 -5.07 -4.74 -7.64
C LEU A 82 -4.33 -3.50 -7.11
N VAL A 83 -4.02 -3.46 -5.82
CA VAL A 83 -3.26 -2.35 -5.22
C VAL A 83 -1.88 -2.23 -5.83
N GLN A 84 -1.18 -3.35 -6.06
CA GLN A 84 0.13 -3.34 -6.69
C GLN A 84 0.07 -2.86 -8.14
N LEU A 85 -0.94 -3.28 -8.90
CA LEU A 85 -1.20 -2.78 -10.26
C LEU A 85 -1.42 -1.27 -10.23
N LEU A 86 -2.26 -0.79 -9.32
CA LEU A 86 -2.57 0.63 -9.18
C LEU A 86 -1.31 1.46 -8.90
N ILE A 87 -0.48 1.02 -7.95
CA ILE A 87 0.79 1.69 -7.61
C ILE A 87 1.78 1.65 -8.78
N ALA A 88 1.79 0.57 -9.58
CA ALA A 88 2.64 0.47 -10.75
C ALA A 88 2.19 1.38 -11.90
N THR A 89 0.87 1.60 -12.04
CA THR A 89 0.29 2.41 -13.12
C THR A 89 0.18 3.89 -12.82
N MET A 90 -0.08 4.24 -11.56
CA MET A 90 -0.31 5.62 -11.14
C MET A 90 0.81 6.07 -10.21
N GLY A 91 1.42 7.19 -10.54
CA GLY A 91 2.27 7.93 -9.62
C GLY A 91 1.44 8.53 -8.48
N VAL A 92 2.08 8.73 -7.33
CA VAL A 92 1.47 9.41 -6.17
C VAL A 92 0.80 10.76 -6.54
N PRO A 93 1.36 11.60 -7.44
CA PRO A 93 0.70 12.83 -7.86
C PRO A 93 -0.66 12.62 -8.57
N GLU A 94 -0.85 11.51 -9.30
CA GLU A 94 -2.13 11.19 -9.93
C GLU A 94 -3.17 10.73 -8.90
N ILE A 95 -2.76 9.94 -7.90
CA ILE A 95 -3.63 9.52 -6.79
C ILE A 95 -4.16 10.76 -6.04
N LEU A 96 -3.29 11.72 -5.74
CA LEU A 96 -3.68 12.98 -5.08
C LEU A 96 -4.65 13.82 -5.94
N ARG A 97 -4.55 13.76 -7.28
CA ARG A 97 -5.56 14.38 -8.17
C ARG A 97 -6.90 13.67 -8.09
N GLY A 98 -6.89 12.34 -8.05
CA GLY A 98 -8.11 11.54 -7.87
C GLY A 98 -8.86 11.95 -6.60
N LEU A 99 -8.14 12.21 -5.50
CA LEU A 99 -8.73 12.74 -4.27
C LEU A 99 -9.40 14.11 -4.46
N LEU A 100 -8.78 15.00 -5.24
CA LEU A 100 -9.38 16.30 -5.55
C LEU A 100 -10.70 16.15 -6.35
N GLN A 101 -10.75 15.21 -7.29
CA GLN A 101 -11.97 14.89 -8.06
C GLN A 101 -13.05 14.27 -7.18
N LEU A 102 -12.67 13.53 -6.14
CA LEU A 102 -13.57 13.00 -5.11
C LEU A 102 -14.06 14.06 -4.11
N ARG A 103 -13.88 15.36 -4.41
CA ARG A 103 -14.29 16.51 -3.58
C ARG A 103 -13.60 16.61 -2.23
N VAL A 104 -12.40 16.04 -2.09
CA VAL A 104 -11.56 16.28 -0.90
C VAL A 104 -11.07 17.75 -0.92
N PRO A 105 -11.11 18.48 0.22
CA PRO A 105 -10.64 19.87 0.27
C PRO A 105 -9.19 20.02 -0.19
N ALA A 106 -8.91 21.04 -1.00
CA ALA A 106 -7.58 21.28 -1.58
C ALA A 106 -6.49 21.47 -0.52
N SER A 107 -6.84 21.95 0.67
CA SER A 107 -5.93 22.07 1.81
C SER A 107 -5.36 20.70 2.23
N VAL A 108 -6.20 19.67 2.32
CA VAL A 108 -5.81 18.30 2.68
C VAL A 108 -4.91 17.70 1.60
N VAL A 109 -5.26 17.87 0.32
CA VAL A 109 -4.46 17.39 -0.81
C VAL A 109 -3.06 18.04 -0.81
N SER A 110 -2.99 19.32 -0.52
CA SER A 110 -1.72 20.05 -0.44
C SER A 110 -0.83 19.63 0.74
N LEU A 111 -1.43 19.26 1.86
CA LEU A 111 -0.72 18.69 2.99
C LEU A 111 -0.05 17.37 2.56
N PHE A 112 -0.81 16.46 1.94
CA PHE A 112 -0.27 15.20 1.46
C PHE A 112 0.82 15.37 0.38
N SER A 113 0.67 16.32 -0.54
CA SER A 113 1.71 16.57 -1.55
C SER A 113 3.01 17.06 -0.93
N THR A 114 2.90 17.88 0.11
CA THR A 114 4.05 18.35 0.88
C THR A 114 4.69 17.17 1.64
N MET A 115 3.91 16.37 2.36
CA MET A 115 4.40 15.17 3.05
C MET A 115 5.17 14.23 2.11
N TRP A 116 4.63 13.98 0.92
CA TRP A 116 5.29 13.13 -0.09
C TRP A 116 6.63 13.72 -0.57
N SER A 117 6.68 15.03 -0.80
CA SER A 117 7.91 15.72 -1.21
C SER A 117 8.98 15.69 -0.12
N TYR A 118 8.58 15.82 1.15
CA TYR A 118 9.49 15.79 2.30
C TYR A 118 9.95 14.39 2.69
N LEU A 119 9.24 13.33 2.31
CA LEU A 119 9.62 11.95 2.62
C LEU A 119 11.04 11.61 2.13
N HIS A 120 11.40 12.06 0.93
CA HIS A 120 12.73 11.85 0.36
C HIS A 120 13.80 12.67 1.08
N VAL A 121 13.45 13.88 1.53
CA VAL A 121 14.37 14.77 2.26
C VAL A 121 14.70 14.16 3.62
N ILE A 122 13.67 13.79 4.38
CA ILE A 122 13.79 13.17 5.70
C ILE A 122 14.51 11.82 5.59
N GLY A 123 14.20 11.03 4.55
CA GLY A 123 14.86 9.76 4.29
C GLY A 123 16.37 9.89 4.06
N ARG A 124 16.80 10.89 3.29
CA ARG A 124 18.24 11.18 3.10
C ARG A 124 18.91 11.62 4.40
N GLU A 125 18.24 12.44 5.18
CA GLU A 125 18.75 12.92 6.46
C GLU A 125 18.91 11.76 7.45
N ALA A 126 17.89 10.92 7.59
CA ALA A 126 17.95 9.70 8.40
C ALA A 126 19.08 8.76 7.97
N HIS A 127 19.25 8.57 6.65
CA HIS A 127 20.33 7.75 6.10
C HIS A 127 21.71 8.35 6.40
N SER A 128 21.85 9.68 6.28
CA SER A 128 23.08 10.40 6.61
C SER A 128 23.44 10.26 8.09
N MET A 129 22.47 10.41 8.99
CA MET A 129 22.64 10.21 10.43
C MET A 129 23.08 8.77 10.74
N ALA A 130 22.42 7.78 10.14
CA ALA A 130 22.76 6.37 10.31
C ALA A 130 24.19 6.06 9.80
N SER A 131 24.57 6.59 8.64
CA SER A 131 25.92 6.41 8.08
C SER A 131 27.00 7.05 8.96
N SER A 132 26.72 8.25 9.50
CA SER A 132 27.61 8.96 10.42
C SER A 132 27.81 8.21 11.73
N LEU A 133 26.76 7.58 12.25
CA LEU A 133 26.84 6.73 13.44
C LEU A 133 27.60 5.44 13.22
N ARG A 134 27.44 4.80 12.05
CA ARG A 134 28.25 3.63 11.67
C ARG A 134 29.73 3.99 11.62
N ALA A 135 30.10 5.15 11.07
CA ALA A 135 31.49 5.61 11.07
C ALA A 135 32.06 5.84 12.47
N ARG A 136 31.24 6.25 13.45
CA ARG A 136 31.64 6.46 14.84
C ARG A 136 31.66 5.18 15.70
N THR A 137 31.04 4.10 15.22
CA THR A 137 30.80 2.89 16.02
C THR A 137 31.66 1.74 15.50
N ILE A 138 32.73 1.42 16.23
CA ILE A 138 33.72 0.41 15.84
C ILE A 138 33.30 -1.03 16.24
N SER A 139 32.34 -1.19 17.16
CA SER A 139 31.95 -2.50 17.74
C SER A 139 30.42 -2.67 17.79
N PRO A 140 29.87 -3.89 17.61
CA PRO A 140 28.44 -4.14 17.67
C PRO A 140 27.85 -3.70 19.02
N THR A 141 26.92 -2.74 18.96
CA THR A 141 26.24 -2.24 20.16
C THR A 141 25.19 -3.25 20.63
N GLY A 142 25.14 -3.52 21.94
CA GLY A 142 24.06 -4.32 22.52
C GLY A 142 22.69 -3.67 22.34
N ILE A 143 21.63 -4.49 22.38
CA ILE A 143 20.24 -4.09 22.08
C ILE A 143 19.80 -2.83 22.85
N ARG A 144 20.11 -2.71 24.15
CA ARG A 144 19.77 -1.52 24.96
C ARG A 144 20.40 -0.24 24.43
N ARG A 145 21.68 -0.31 24.02
CA ARG A 145 22.40 0.84 23.49
C ARG A 145 21.91 1.21 22.09
N ALA A 146 21.55 0.21 21.28
CA ALA A 146 20.92 0.44 19.98
C ALA A 146 19.60 1.20 20.11
N TYR A 147 18.72 0.82 21.06
CA TYR A 147 17.48 1.55 21.34
C TYR A 147 17.73 2.98 21.81
N ALA A 148 18.70 3.19 22.70
CA ALA A 148 19.06 4.54 23.15
C ALA A 148 19.54 5.43 21.99
N ILE A 149 20.38 4.88 21.10
CA ILE A 149 20.87 5.59 19.91
C ILE A 149 19.72 5.91 18.93
N LEU A 150 18.79 4.98 18.72
CA LEU A 150 17.60 5.23 17.89
C LEU A 150 16.71 6.32 18.51
N GLY A 151 16.55 6.35 19.83
CA GLY A 151 15.81 7.40 20.53
C GLY A 151 16.41 8.79 20.31
N VAL A 152 17.73 8.92 20.44
CA VAL A 152 18.45 10.18 20.20
C VAL A 152 18.38 10.60 18.72
N GLN A 153 18.52 9.66 17.79
CA GLN A 153 18.36 9.98 16.37
C GLN A 153 16.93 10.42 16.04
N GLY A 154 15.94 9.73 16.60
CA GLY A 154 14.54 10.05 16.41
C GLY A 154 14.20 11.44 16.92
N SER A 155 14.70 11.84 18.08
CA SER A 155 14.46 13.18 18.64
C SER A 155 15.09 14.28 17.79
N VAL A 156 16.34 14.10 17.36
CA VAL A 156 17.03 15.07 16.48
C VAL A 156 16.32 15.20 15.14
N LEU A 157 15.92 14.08 14.53
CA LEU A 157 15.20 14.07 13.27
C LEU A 157 13.85 14.79 13.41
N LEU A 158 13.12 14.57 14.50
CA LEU A 158 11.85 15.23 14.76
C LEU A 158 12.02 16.73 14.95
N GLN A 159 13.05 17.17 15.66
CA GLN A 159 13.39 18.59 15.79
C GLN A 159 13.71 19.22 14.43
N ASN A 160 14.48 18.53 13.58
CA ASN A 160 14.80 19.01 12.24
C ASN A 160 13.55 19.12 11.36
N CYS A 161 12.60 18.18 11.50
CA CYS A 161 11.31 18.25 10.80
C CYS A 161 10.49 19.48 11.23
N VAL A 162 10.46 19.81 12.53
CA VAL A 162 9.77 21.00 13.03
C VAL A 162 10.40 22.28 12.49
N HIS A 163 11.74 22.40 12.55
CA HIS A 163 12.43 23.55 11.99
C HIS A 163 12.23 23.68 10.48
N ALA A 164 12.22 22.57 9.75
CA ALA A 164 11.92 22.55 8.32
C ALA A 164 10.47 23.00 8.04
N ALA A 165 9.49 22.53 8.84
CA ALA A 165 8.09 22.95 8.71
C ALA A 165 7.92 24.46 8.93
N GLU A 166 8.58 25.03 9.94
CA GLU A 166 8.53 26.48 10.18
C GLU A 166 9.23 27.29 9.09
N ALA A 167 10.43 26.86 8.69
CA ALA A 167 11.22 27.55 7.65
C ALA A 167 10.46 27.55 6.32
N THR A 168 9.82 26.43 6.00
CA THR A 168 9.03 26.31 4.78
C THR A 168 7.80 27.16 4.87
N HIS A 169 7.02 27.09 5.95
CA HIS A 169 5.86 27.94 6.14
C HIS A 169 6.19 29.44 6.04
N ARG A 170 7.29 29.89 6.65
CA ARG A 170 7.78 31.27 6.49
C ARG A 170 8.11 31.61 5.03
N ALA A 171 8.77 30.72 4.31
CA ALA A 171 9.03 30.90 2.89
C ALA A 171 7.76 30.90 2.02
N MET A 172 6.73 30.14 2.42
CA MET A 172 5.41 30.15 1.77
C MET A 172 4.75 31.51 1.91
N LEU A 173 4.70 32.05 3.14
CA LEU A 173 4.12 33.37 3.41
C LEU A 173 4.84 34.48 2.64
N ALA A 174 6.17 34.45 2.59
CA ALA A 174 6.97 35.42 1.83
C ALA A 174 6.67 35.39 0.31
N ARG A 175 6.20 34.26 -0.22
CA ARG A 175 5.81 34.09 -1.64
C ARG A 175 4.33 34.41 -1.90
N GLY A 176 3.59 34.88 -0.89
CA GLY A 176 2.17 35.23 -1.03
C GLY A 176 1.22 34.04 -0.92
N PHE A 177 1.55 33.04 -0.10
CA PHE A 177 0.69 31.88 0.11
C PHE A 177 -0.69 32.26 0.65
N ASN A 178 -1.75 31.83 -0.05
CA ASN A 178 -3.15 32.16 0.24
C ASN A 178 -3.98 30.95 0.75
N GLY A 179 -3.32 29.90 1.23
CA GLY A 179 -3.99 28.72 1.82
C GLY A 179 -4.22 27.53 0.88
N SER A 180 -3.85 27.63 -0.40
CA SER A 180 -3.97 26.50 -1.34
C SER A 180 -2.80 26.38 -2.31
N TYR A 181 -2.35 25.15 -2.54
CA TYR A 181 -1.31 24.82 -3.52
C TYR A 181 -1.92 24.40 -4.85
N GLY A 182 -1.75 25.23 -5.88
CA GLY A 182 -2.14 24.93 -7.26
C GLY A 182 -1.09 24.17 -8.08
N ILE A 183 -0.41 23.16 -7.51
CA ILE A 183 0.72 22.48 -8.19
C ILE A 183 0.40 21.06 -8.67
N LEU A 184 -0.86 20.66 -8.79
CA LEU A 184 -1.14 19.38 -9.42
C LEU A 184 -0.93 19.53 -10.94
N PRO A 185 -0.02 18.75 -11.56
CA PRO A 185 0.22 18.83 -13.00
C PRO A 185 -1.08 18.69 -13.79
N LYS A 186 -1.15 19.36 -14.94
CA LYS A 186 -2.31 19.34 -15.84
C LYS A 186 -2.73 17.88 -16.10
N SER A 187 -4.02 17.58 -16.02
CA SER A 187 -4.56 16.25 -16.30
C SER A 187 -4.12 15.84 -17.71
N GLN A 188 -3.52 14.66 -17.84
CA GLN A 188 -3.53 14.01 -19.14
C GLN A 188 -4.99 13.60 -19.41
N PRO A 189 -5.51 13.82 -20.63
CA PRO A 189 -6.86 13.40 -20.97
C PRO A 189 -6.96 11.87 -20.85
N VAL A 190 -8.11 11.40 -20.38
CA VAL A 190 -8.40 9.97 -20.26
C VAL A 190 -8.26 9.36 -21.66
N GLY A 191 -7.32 8.43 -21.82
CA GLY A 191 -7.14 7.77 -23.11
C GLY A 191 -8.29 6.81 -23.37
N ALA A 192 -8.65 6.60 -24.64
CA ALA A 192 -9.64 5.58 -25.02
C ALA A 192 -9.27 4.18 -24.47
N ARG A 193 -7.97 3.93 -24.27
CA ARG A 193 -7.43 2.71 -23.66
C ARG A 193 -7.78 2.56 -22.17
N ASP A 194 -7.86 3.65 -21.42
CA ASP A 194 -8.24 3.62 -20.00
C ASP A 194 -9.72 3.30 -19.84
N VAL A 195 -10.57 3.85 -20.72
CA VAL A 195 -12.00 3.57 -20.73
C VAL A 195 -12.27 2.11 -21.08
N VAL A 196 -11.58 1.54 -22.07
CA VAL A 196 -11.72 0.11 -22.42
C VAL A 196 -11.26 -0.80 -21.27
N ALA A 197 -10.19 -0.43 -20.56
CA ALA A 197 -9.72 -1.19 -19.41
C ALA A 197 -10.71 -1.13 -18.22
N ILE A 198 -11.29 0.04 -17.94
CA ILE A 198 -12.29 0.23 -16.88
C ILE A 198 -13.58 -0.53 -17.22
N VAL A 199 -14.07 -0.40 -18.45
CA VAL A 199 -15.28 -1.09 -18.93
C VAL A 199 -15.09 -2.61 -18.94
N GLY A 200 -13.91 -3.09 -19.38
CA GLY A 200 -13.56 -4.50 -19.32
C GLY A 200 -13.55 -5.05 -17.89
N ALA A 201 -12.96 -4.31 -16.94
CA ALA A 201 -12.93 -4.70 -15.54
C ALA A 201 -14.33 -4.72 -14.90
N ILE A 202 -15.19 -3.74 -15.20
CA ILE A 202 -16.56 -3.67 -14.69
C ILE A 202 -17.42 -4.80 -15.27
N MET A 203 -17.34 -5.04 -16.59
CA MET A 203 -18.12 -6.10 -17.25
C MET A 203 -17.75 -7.49 -16.73
N LEU A 204 -16.47 -7.75 -16.45
CA LEU A 204 -16.02 -9.03 -15.91
C LEU A 204 -16.32 -9.17 -14.41
N GLY A 205 -16.33 -8.06 -13.66
CA GLY A 205 -16.83 -8.06 -12.28
C GLY A 205 -18.33 -8.33 -12.18
N PHE A 206 -19.12 -7.85 -13.15
CA PHE A 206 -20.56 -8.09 -13.24
C PHE A 206 -20.88 -9.52 -13.70
N LEU A 207 -20.11 -10.04 -14.67
CA LEU A 207 -20.15 -11.47 -15.05
C LEU A 207 -19.68 -12.38 -13.90
N GLY A 208 -18.85 -11.83 -13.01
CA GLY A 208 -18.42 -12.42 -11.76
C GLY A 208 -19.43 -12.29 -10.60
N TYR A 209 -20.61 -11.73 -10.81
CA TYR A 209 -21.65 -11.62 -9.77
C TYR A 209 -22.89 -12.46 -10.11
N LEU A 210 -23.01 -12.90 -11.36
CA LEU A 210 -24.18 -13.53 -11.96
C LEU A 210 -24.00 -15.04 -12.10
#